data_AF-A0A3A8EXU7-F1
#
_entry.id   AF-A0A3A8EXU7-F1
#
_cell.length_a   1.000
_cell.length_b   1.000
_cell.length_c   1.000
_cell.angle_alpha   90.00
_cell.angle_beta   90.00
_cell.angle_gamma   90.00
#
_symmetry.space_group_name_H-M   'P 1'
#
loop_
_entity.id
_entity.type
_entity.pdbx_description
1 polymer ?
#
loop_
_entity_poly.entity_id
_entity_poly.type
_entity_poly.pdbx_seq_one_letter_code
_entity_poly.pdbx_strand_id
1 'polypeptide(L)'
;MIYCFYGNQAEHAHEERMLHNFLSQLQLDWNTPEQWIYIVYNAMWNGQDIDFVCFSPFSIVVGDFKSYSGKLAAGENGPWKLLTQNNDMIEVKGGNQFNPYRQLRNNKFSLLNFLSKESAFSRCELGHIGAVTVFTALTDVDDLLSDKTRKWMGITDIAHCSAYFAAKKSAGIRLEQQWVDELMGKMNLLPYEWHPKQPIDALEHHYLTPKAAVPNIVKPNIKTLPQKVSSPLKRPQLPALSKFWPVVFLALLLFIPSAWQKINDAFTKMKAKTSSNNASEQTYPTAADEMSRTETAAIAEQPRAEPKWPEQKLAQQIHPSERDKKGNQYFEQPEAEKPMTAAQSVKASENQQNQQNQQNQQNQQN
;
A
#
# COMPACT_ATOMS: atom_id res chain seq x y z
N MET A 1 -13.25 15.30 16.41
CA MET A 1 -14.24 14.22 16.29
C MET A 1 -13.82 13.31 15.17
N ILE A 2 -13.90 12.01 15.40
CA ILE A 2 -13.56 10.98 14.42
C ILE A 2 -14.87 10.31 14.03
N TYR A 3 -15.13 10.21 12.74
CA TYR A 3 -16.28 9.49 12.19
C TYR A 3 -15.73 8.38 11.31
N CYS A 4 -16.12 7.13 11.55
CA CYS A 4 -15.72 6.01 10.72
C CYS A 4 -16.96 5.37 10.12
N PHE A 5 -16.89 5.02 8.84
CA PHE A 5 -17.91 4.32 8.07
C PHE A 5 -17.25 3.16 7.34
N TYR A 6 -17.97 2.07 7.09
CA TYR A 6 -17.48 0.96 6.28
C TYR A 6 -18.38 0.72 5.06
N GLY A 7 -17.76 0.39 3.93
CA GLY A 7 -18.47 -0.05 2.72
C GLY A 7 -18.81 -1.53 2.80
N ASN A 8 -17.77 -2.36 2.92
CA ASN A 8 -17.85 -3.79 3.14
C ASN A 8 -17.19 -4.15 4.48
N GLN A 9 -17.68 -5.18 5.16
CA GLN A 9 -16.97 -5.71 6.33
C GLN A 9 -15.60 -6.25 5.93
N ALA A 10 -14.60 -6.10 6.80
CA ALA A 10 -13.28 -6.67 6.59
C ALA A 10 -13.39 -8.20 6.50
N GLU A 11 -12.75 -8.80 5.51
CA GLU A 11 -12.76 -10.27 5.35
C GLU A 11 -11.76 -10.93 6.31
N HIS A 12 -10.79 -10.17 6.83
CA HIS A 12 -9.71 -10.71 7.63
C HIS A 12 -9.46 -9.95 8.93
N ALA A 13 -9.30 -10.70 10.03
CA ALA A 13 -9.07 -10.17 11.37
C ALA A 13 -7.83 -9.28 11.52
N HIS A 14 -6.83 -9.43 10.63
CA HIS A 14 -5.63 -8.58 10.64
C HIS A 14 -5.89 -7.19 10.03
N GLU A 15 -6.81 -7.08 9.08
CA GLU A 15 -7.22 -5.80 8.47
C GLU A 15 -8.05 -4.97 9.46
N GLU A 16 -8.98 -5.62 10.16
CA GLU A 16 -9.77 -4.97 11.22
C GLU A 16 -8.86 -4.48 12.35
N ARG A 17 -7.84 -5.26 12.74
CA ARG A 17 -6.87 -4.84 13.75
C ARG A 17 -6.09 -3.59 13.33
N MET A 18 -5.69 -3.51 12.06
CA MET A 18 -5.01 -2.33 11.52
C MET A 18 -5.92 -1.11 11.58
N LEU A 19 -7.19 -1.24 11.20
CA LEU A 19 -8.17 -0.16 11.34
C LEU A 19 -8.35 0.28 12.80
N HIS A 20 -8.52 -0.66 13.73
CA HIS A 20 -8.66 -0.34 15.16
C HIS A 20 -7.46 0.44 15.70
N ASN A 21 -6.25 0.00 15.38
CA ASN A 21 -5.03 0.66 15.81
C ASN A 21 -4.91 2.05 15.18
N PHE A 22 -5.27 2.18 13.91
CA PHE A 22 -5.31 3.46 13.21
C PHE A 22 -6.29 4.44 13.87
N LEU A 23 -7.55 4.02 14.10
CA LEU A 23 -8.57 4.86 14.75
C LEU A 23 -8.20 5.23 16.19
N SER A 24 -7.61 4.30 16.94
CA SER A 24 -7.13 4.57 18.30
C SER A 24 -6.00 5.59 18.28
N GLN A 25 -5.07 5.50 17.32
CA GLN A 25 -4.00 6.50 17.22
C GLN A 25 -4.51 7.89 16.85
N LEU A 26 -5.46 8.00 15.92
CA LEU A 26 -6.03 9.29 15.50
C LEU A 26 -6.58 10.11 16.68
N GLN A 27 -6.94 9.47 17.79
CA GLN A 27 -7.43 10.18 18.98
C GLN A 27 -6.43 11.18 19.56
N LEU A 28 -5.14 10.98 19.34
CA LEU A 28 -4.09 11.87 19.85
C LEU A 28 -4.26 13.31 19.35
N ASP A 29 -4.57 13.51 18.06
CA ASP A 29 -4.71 14.85 17.48
C ASP A 29 -6.17 15.22 17.14
N TRP A 30 -7.06 14.23 16.98
CA TRP A 30 -8.42 14.45 16.45
C TRP A 30 -9.53 14.31 17.49
N ASN A 31 -9.23 13.99 18.76
CA ASN A 31 -10.23 13.92 19.82
C ASN A 31 -10.60 15.31 20.40
N THR A 32 -10.81 16.30 19.53
CA THR A 32 -11.25 17.64 19.88
C THR A 32 -12.59 17.94 19.20
N PRO A 33 -13.49 18.74 19.81
CA PRO A 33 -14.78 19.07 19.21
C PRO A 33 -14.68 20.04 18.02
N GLU A 34 -13.58 20.79 17.91
CA GLU A 34 -13.38 21.83 16.88
C GLU A 34 -12.88 21.27 15.54
N GLN A 35 -12.42 20.02 15.52
CA GLN A 35 -11.91 19.35 14.33
C GLN A 35 -12.74 18.13 14.01
N TRP A 36 -12.80 17.76 12.74
CA TRP A 36 -13.45 16.54 12.29
C TRP A 36 -12.61 15.81 11.26
N ILE A 37 -12.67 14.48 11.31
CA ILE A 37 -12.13 13.60 10.28
C ILE A 37 -13.12 12.47 10.03
N TYR A 38 -13.47 12.26 8.75
CA TYR A 38 -14.27 11.12 8.31
C TYR A 38 -13.33 10.10 7.69
N ILE A 39 -13.53 8.85 8.05
CA ILE A 39 -12.82 7.69 7.50
C ILE A 39 -13.88 6.82 6.83
N VAL A 40 -13.75 6.60 5.54
CA VAL A 40 -14.51 5.58 4.82
C VAL A 40 -13.58 4.41 4.60
N TYR A 41 -13.83 3.31 5.31
CA TYR A 41 -13.03 2.11 5.27
C TYR A 41 -13.64 1.06 4.33
N ASN A 42 -12.78 0.33 3.64
CA ASN A 42 -13.10 -0.80 2.76
C ASN A 42 -14.32 -0.54 1.87
N ALA A 43 -14.19 0.45 0.98
CA ALA A 43 -15.27 0.84 0.08
C ALA A 43 -14.78 0.86 -1.37
N MET A 44 -15.72 0.59 -2.27
CA MET A 44 -15.47 0.61 -3.70
C MET A 44 -15.69 2.01 -4.27
N TRP A 45 -14.66 2.57 -4.89
CA TRP A 45 -14.71 3.89 -5.52
C TRP A 45 -14.44 3.76 -7.00
N ASN A 46 -15.49 3.91 -7.82
CA ASN A 46 -15.42 3.80 -9.28
C ASN A 46 -14.71 2.50 -9.73
N GLY A 47 -15.10 1.37 -9.12
CA GLY A 47 -14.58 0.04 -9.44
C GLY A 47 -13.17 -0.26 -8.90
N GLN A 48 -12.66 0.55 -7.96
CA GLN A 48 -11.42 0.27 -7.24
C GLN A 48 -11.72 0.06 -5.76
N ASP A 49 -11.21 -1.03 -5.20
CA ASP A 49 -11.22 -1.25 -3.76
C ASP A 49 -10.15 -0.37 -3.12
N ILE A 50 -10.58 0.50 -2.21
CA ILE A 50 -9.71 1.39 -1.48
C ILE A 50 -9.87 1.08 0.01
N ASP A 51 -8.76 0.71 0.65
CA ASP A 51 -8.73 0.36 2.08
C ASP A 51 -9.32 1.46 2.93
N PHE A 52 -8.94 2.72 2.68
CA PHE A 52 -9.62 3.84 3.31
C PHE A 52 -9.53 5.15 2.52
N VAL A 53 -10.49 6.04 2.77
CA VAL A 53 -10.46 7.44 2.36
C VAL A 53 -10.71 8.31 3.58
N CYS A 54 -9.82 9.27 3.82
CA CYS A 54 -9.99 10.28 4.85
C CYS A 54 -10.44 11.61 4.26
N PHE A 55 -11.46 12.21 4.88
CA PHE A 55 -11.90 13.58 4.62
C PHE A 55 -11.67 14.42 5.88
N SER A 56 -11.03 15.57 5.72
CA SER A 56 -10.88 16.58 6.78
C SER A 56 -11.08 17.98 6.16
N PRO A 57 -11.22 19.05 6.96
CA PRO A 57 -11.50 20.39 6.44
C PRO A 57 -10.56 20.87 5.33
N PHE A 58 -9.31 20.42 5.33
CA PHE A 58 -8.27 20.88 4.40
C PHE A 58 -7.58 19.74 3.63
N SER A 59 -8.10 18.52 3.68
CA SER A 59 -7.50 17.41 2.93
C SER A 59 -8.50 16.31 2.61
N ILE A 60 -8.27 15.68 1.46
CA ILE A 60 -8.84 14.39 1.07
C ILE A 60 -7.64 13.48 0.82
N VAL A 61 -7.61 12.32 1.45
CA VAL A 61 -6.48 11.38 1.36
C VAL A 61 -6.99 9.97 1.10
N VAL A 62 -6.52 9.34 0.02
CA VAL A 62 -6.70 7.90 -0.18
C VAL A 62 -5.62 7.13 0.58
N GLY A 63 -5.99 5.99 1.14
CA GLY A 63 -5.17 5.23 2.05
C GLY A 63 -5.06 3.77 1.65
N ASP A 64 -3.96 3.16 2.05
CA ASP A 64 -3.71 1.73 1.92
C ASP A 64 -2.95 1.26 3.17
N PHE A 65 -3.41 0.17 3.75
CA PHE A 65 -2.87 -0.43 4.96
C PHE A 65 -1.92 -1.56 4.60
N LYS A 66 -0.73 -1.56 5.19
CA LYS A 66 0.27 -2.61 5.02
C LYS A 66 0.69 -3.17 6.37
N SER A 67 0.29 -4.41 6.65
CA SER A 67 0.60 -5.09 7.91
C SER A 67 2.05 -5.61 7.97
N TYR A 68 3.02 -4.72 7.72
CA TYR A 68 4.46 -5.03 7.77
C TYR A 68 5.16 -4.11 8.77
N SER A 69 6.25 -4.64 9.34
CA SER A 69 7.12 -3.89 10.27
C SER A 69 8.60 -4.04 9.93
N GLY A 70 9.34 -2.94 9.81
CA GLY A 70 10.77 -2.97 9.51
C GLY A 70 11.31 -1.72 8.82
N LYS A 71 12.45 -1.86 8.16
CA LYS A 71 13.08 -0.80 7.34
C LYS A 71 12.57 -0.88 5.92
N LEU A 72 11.97 0.20 5.43
CA LEU A 72 11.36 0.26 4.11
C LEU A 72 12.32 0.86 3.08
N ALA A 73 12.41 0.23 1.91
CA ALA A 73 12.94 0.80 0.68
C ALA A 73 11.79 0.98 -0.31
N ALA A 74 11.40 2.23 -0.55
CA ALA A 74 10.25 2.60 -1.38
C ALA A 74 10.69 3.37 -2.63
N GLY A 75 10.00 3.18 -3.75
CA GLY A 75 10.30 3.89 -5.00
C GLY A 75 9.14 3.92 -5.97
N GLU A 76 9.13 4.88 -6.90
CA GLU A 76 8.09 4.95 -7.94
C GLU A 76 8.22 3.78 -8.94
N ASN A 77 9.47 3.36 -9.15
CA ASN A 77 9.87 2.29 -10.07
C ASN A 77 10.45 1.12 -9.28
N GLY A 78 10.20 -0.10 -9.75
CA GLY A 78 10.66 -1.30 -9.06
C GLY A 78 9.76 -1.73 -7.90
N PRO A 79 10.00 -2.94 -7.37
CA PRO A 79 9.29 -3.45 -6.21
C PRO A 79 9.69 -2.65 -4.97
N TRP A 80 8.73 -2.43 -4.07
CA TRP A 80 9.06 -1.96 -2.73
C TRP A 80 9.57 -3.14 -1.91
N LYS A 81 10.56 -2.89 -1.06
CA LYS A 81 11.17 -3.92 -0.23
C LYS A 81 11.18 -3.49 1.22
N LEU A 82 11.02 -4.46 2.12
CA LEU A 82 11.05 -4.22 3.55
C LEU A 82 11.98 -5.24 4.21
N LEU A 83 12.96 -4.74 4.98
CA LEU A 83 13.84 -5.55 5.80
C LEU A 83 13.22 -5.70 7.19
N THR A 84 12.83 -6.92 7.53
CA THR A 84 12.26 -7.21 8.86
C THR A 84 13.34 -7.18 9.94
N GLN A 85 12.93 -7.18 11.21
CA GLN A 85 13.85 -7.29 12.34
C GLN A 85 14.64 -8.61 12.34
N ASN A 86 14.14 -9.65 11.66
CA ASN A 86 14.80 -10.94 11.51
C ASN A 86 15.76 -10.98 10.30
N ASN A 87 16.01 -9.84 9.67
CA ASN A 87 16.79 -9.70 8.42
C ASN A 87 16.17 -10.39 7.19
N ASP A 88 14.88 -10.66 7.20
CA ASP A 88 14.18 -11.16 6.01
C ASP A 88 13.84 -10.01 5.06
N MET A 89 14.05 -10.23 3.76
CA MET A 89 13.60 -9.30 2.73
C MET A 89 12.20 -9.69 2.23
N ILE A 90 11.24 -8.80 2.44
CA ILE A 90 9.86 -8.96 1.97
C ILE A 90 9.58 -7.95 0.86
N GLU A 91 8.90 -8.39 -0.21
CA GLU A 91 8.35 -7.49 -1.21
C GLU A 91 7.00 -6.93 -0.74
N VAL A 92 6.89 -5.60 -0.70
CA VAL A 92 5.65 -4.91 -0.33
C VAL A 92 4.81 -4.72 -1.60
N LYS A 93 3.74 -5.51 -1.73
CA LYS A 93 2.86 -5.51 -2.91
C LYS A 93 1.84 -4.38 -2.90
N GLY A 94 1.44 -3.89 -4.07
CA GLY A 94 0.35 -2.92 -4.23
C GLY A 94 -1.02 -3.58 -4.50
N GLY A 95 -1.35 -4.66 -3.79
CA GLY A 95 -2.49 -5.51 -4.15
C GLY A 95 -2.28 -6.14 -5.52
N ASN A 96 -3.21 -5.90 -6.45
CA ASN A 96 -3.09 -6.31 -7.86
C ASN A 96 -2.11 -5.44 -8.67
N GLN A 97 -1.56 -4.38 -8.07
CA GLN A 97 -0.55 -3.54 -8.69
C GLN A 97 0.86 -3.93 -8.26
N PHE A 98 1.82 -3.56 -9.10
CA PHE A 98 3.22 -3.89 -8.92
C PHE A 98 3.82 -3.38 -7.60
N ASN A 99 3.42 -2.19 -7.13
CA ASN A 99 3.87 -1.63 -5.87
C ASN A 99 2.81 -0.66 -5.29
N PRO A 100 2.89 -0.30 -3.99
CA PRO A 100 1.95 0.61 -3.35
C PRO A 100 1.84 1.98 -4.02
N TYR A 101 2.92 2.51 -4.60
CA TYR A 101 2.88 3.76 -5.38
C TYR A 101 1.88 3.70 -6.54
N ARG A 102 1.92 2.62 -7.34
CA ARG A 102 0.99 2.46 -8.47
C ARG A 102 -0.45 2.25 -8.00
N GLN A 103 -0.65 1.47 -6.95
CA GLN A 103 -1.97 1.26 -6.34
C GLN A 103 -2.57 2.60 -5.88
N LEU A 104 -1.85 3.35 -5.05
CA LEU A 104 -2.33 4.63 -4.53
C LEU A 104 -2.53 5.70 -5.61
N ARG A 105 -1.69 5.70 -6.66
CA ARG A 105 -1.92 6.58 -7.82
C ARG A 105 -3.25 6.26 -8.49
N ASN A 106 -3.56 4.98 -8.73
CA ASN A 106 -4.82 4.57 -9.33
C ASN A 106 -6.01 4.89 -8.41
N ASN A 107 -5.91 4.56 -7.12
CA ASN A 107 -6.93 4.86 -6.11
C ASN A 107 -7.24 6.36 -6.05
N LYS A 108 -6.20 7.22 -6.05
CA LYS A 108 -6.34 8.68 -6.10
C LYS A 108 -7.16 9.13 -7.32
N PHE A 109 -6.85 8.64 -8.51
CA PHE A 109 -7.58 9.02 -9.72
C PHE A 109 -9.00 8.45 -9.75
N SER A 110 -9.21 7.26 -9.18
CA SER A 110 -10.55 6.68 -9.05
C SER A 110 -11.45 7.55 -8.16
N LEU A 111 -10.94 7.96 -7.00
CA LEU A 111 -11.64 8.87 -6.09
C LEU A 111 -11.87 10.24 -6.75
N LEU A 112 -10.86 10.81 -7.41
CA LEU A 112 -11.01 12.07 -8.14
C LEU A 112 -12.16 12.02 -9.15
N ASN A 113 -12.20 10.97 -9.98
CA ASN A 113 -13.22 10.79 -11.01
C ASN A 113 -14.62 10.55 -10.42
N PHE A 114 -14.69 9.97 -9.22
CA PHE A 114 -15.95 9.83 -8.49
C PHE A 114 -16.41 11.19 -7.96
N LEU A 115 -15.56 11.87 -7.18
CA LEU A 115 -15.90 13.14 -6.53
C LEU A 115 -16.13 14.29 -7.52
N SER A 116 -15.52 14.25 -8.71
CA SER A 116 -15.74 15.29 -9.74
C SER A 116 -17.17 15.31 -10.29
N LYS A 117 -17.94 14.24 -10.07
CA LYS A 117 -19.36 14.15 -10.43
C LYS A 117 -20.27 14.67 -9.32
N GLU A 118 -19.74 14.83 -8.10
CA GLU A 118 -20.49 15.33 -6.95
C GLU A 118 -20.40 16.85 -6.88
N SER A 119 -21.54 17.53 -7.05
CA SER A 119 -21.62 19.00 -7.07
C SER A 119 -21.05 19.67 -5.81
N ALA A 120 -21.16 19.01 -4.65
CA ALA A 120 -20.63 19.48 -3.38
C ALA A 120 -19.10 19.68 -3.41
N PHE A 121 -18.38 18.94 -4.28
CA PHE A 121 -16.93 19.01 -4.41
C PHE A 121 -16.46 19.89 -5.57
N SER A 122 -17.37 20.55 -6.29
CA SER A 122 -17.05 21.40 -7.45
C SER A 122 -16.14 22.60 -7.13
N ARG A 123 -16.09 23.02 -5.86
CA ARG A 123 -15.23 24.10 -5.37
C ARG A 123 -13.84 23.63 -4.93
N CYS A 124 -13.60 22.32 -4.91
CA CYS A 124 -12.31 21.73 -4.58
C CYS A 124 -11.48 21.49 -5.83
N GLU A 125 -10.18 21.79 -5.76
CA GLU A 125 -9.23 21.39 -6.78
C GLU A 125 -8.84 19.92 -6.57
N LEU A 126 -9.69 18.97 -6.97
CA LEU A 126 -9.54 17.55 -6.64
C LEU A 126 -8.20 16.91 -7.09
N GLY A 127 -7.42 17.56 -7.96
CA GLY A 127 -6.03 17.17 -8.23
C GLY A 127 -5.12 17.17 -6.98
N HIS A 128 -5.53 17.91 -5.96
CA HIS A 128 -4.89 18.04 -4.64
C HIS A 128 -5.20 16.91 -3.66
N ILE A 129 -5.99 15.90 -4.06
CA ILE A 129 -6.17 14.67 -3.27
C ILE A 129 -4.79 14.07 -2.98
N GLY A 130 -4.54 13.79 -1.70
CA GLY A 130 -3.34 13.12 -1.22
C GLY A 130 -3.50 11.60 -1.25
N ALA A 131 -2.40 10.91 -1.01
CA ALA A 131 -2.38 9.48 -0.78
C ALA A 131 -1.41 9.13 0.36
N VAL A 132 -1.65 8.01 1.05
CA VAL A 132 -0.72 7.53 2.08
C VAL A 132 -0.74 6.01 2.19
N THR A 133 0.44 5.41 2.37
CA THR A 133 0.56 4.03 2.83
C THR A 133 0.83 4.05 4.34
N VAL A 134 0.03 3.32 5.11
CA VAL A 134 0.17 3.20 6.56
C VAL A 134 0.64 1.79 6.91
N PHE A 135 1.86 1.71 7.45
CA PHE A 135 2.48 0.47 7.89
C PHE A 135 2.16 0.16 9.37
N THR A 136 2.38 -1.08 9.81
CA THR A 136 2.27 -1.40 11.23
C THR A 136 3.31 -0.66 12.07
N ALA A 137 4.59 -0.75 11.71
CA ALA A 137 5.68 -0.03 12.38
C ALA A 137 6.90 0.12 11.46
N LEU A 138 7.40 1.35 11.27
CA LEU A 138 8.60 1.58 10.46
C LEU A 138 9.78 1.95 11.37
N THR A 139 10.91 1.29 11.17
CA THR A 139 12.15 1.64 11.89
C THR A 139 13.01 2.64 11.13
N ASP A 140 12.91 2.64 9.81
CA ASP A 140 13.61 3.56 8.91
C ASP A 140 12.93 3.55 7.54
N VAL A 141 13.05 4.63 6.79
CA VAL A 141 12.45 4.81 5.46
C VAL A 141 13.49 5.36 4.50
N ASP A 142 13.93 4.52 3.58
CA ASP A 142 14.71 4.89 2.41
C ASP A 142 13.75 5.05 1.22
N ASP A 143 13.16 6.24 1.08
CA ASP A 143 12.29 6.53 -0.06
C ASP A 143 13.06 7.20 -1.20
N LEU A 144 13.03 6.54 -2.35
CA LEU A 144 13.51 7.02 -3.64
C LEU A 144 12.37 7.69 -4.43
N LEU A 145 11.37 8.23 -3.73
CA LEU A 145 10.28 8.97 -4.36
C LEU A 145 10.79 10.32 -4.87
N SER A 146 10.24 10.82 -5.97
CA SER A 146 10.57 12.17 -6.41
C SER A 146 9.97 13.22 -5.47
N ASP A 147 10.56 14.43 -5.45
CA ASP A 147 9.98 15.57 -4.71
C ASP A 147 8.54 15.89 -5.14
N LYS A 148 8.22 15.63 -6.41
CA LYS A 148 6.87 15.81 -6.94
C LYS A 148 5.91 14.79 -6.32
N THR A 149 6.35 13.54 -6.16
CA THR A 149 5.53 12.49 -5.56
C THR A 149 5.33 12.68 -4.08
N ARG A 150 6.37 13.04 -3.32
CA ARG A 150 6.27 13.32 -1.88
C ARG A 150 5.26 14.41 -1.51
N LYS A 151 4.96 15.34 -2.43
CA LYS A 151 3.93 16.38 -2.21
C LYS A 151 2.52 15.81 -2.07
N TRP A 152 2.21 14.73 -2.80
CA TRP A 152 0.86 14.16 -2.79
C TRP A 152 0.81 12.80 -2.09
N MET A 153 1.86 11.99 -2.14
CA MET A 153 1.94 10.68 -1.52
C MET A 153 2.84 10.69 -0.27
N GLY A 154 2.31 10.21 0.85
CA GLY A 154 3.05 9.98 2.09
C GLY A 154 3.28 8.50 2.38
N ILE A 155 4.20 8.25 3.30
CA ILE A 155 4.45 6.96 3.93
C ILE A 155 4.49 7.24 5.43
N THR A 156 3.77 6.45 6.21
CA THR A 156 3.75 6.54 7.68
C THR A 156 3.53 5.14 8.25
N ASP A 157 3.61 5.01 9.57
CA ASP A 157 3.12 3.85 10.31
C ASP A 157 1.98 4.24 11.25
N ILE A 158 1.48 3.26 12.01
CA ILE A 158 0.43 3.46 13.01
C ILE A 158 0.87 4.48 14.04
N ALA A 159 2.07 4.39 14.63
CA ALA A 159 2.49 5.28 15.70
C ALA A 159 2.49 6.77 15.28
N HIS A 160 2.83 7.06 14.03
CA HIS A 160 2.96 8.42 13.51
C HIS A 160 1.76 8.90 12.68
N CYS A 161 0.75 8.06 12.44
CA CYS A 161 -0.33 8.41 11.51
C CYS A 161 -1.15 9.62 11.97
N SER A 162 -1.43 9.76 13.27
CA SER A 162 -2.23 10.88 13.79
C SER A 162 -1.61 12.23 13.43
N ALA A 163 -0.32 12.38 13.72
CA ALA A 163 0.44 13.58 13.40
C ALA A 163 0.51 13.82 11.88
N TYR A 164 0.65 12.75 11.07
CA TYR A 164 0.62 12.85 9.61
C TYR A 164 -0.70 13.48 9.13
N PHE A 165 -1.85 12.98 9.58
CA PHE A 165 -3.16 13.50 9.17
C PHE A 165 -3.41 14.91 9.69
N ALA A 166 -3.05 15.21 10.94
CA ALA A 166 -3.19 16.55 11.52
C ALA A 166 -2.37 17.61 10.77
N ALA A 167 -1.16 17.24 10.30
CA ALA A 167 -0.30 18.10 9.51
C ALA A 167 -0.75 18.20 8.03
N LYS A 168 -1.49 17.21 7.51
CA LYS A 168 -1.87 17.14 6.10
C LYS A 168 -2.91 18.21 5.75
N LYS A 169 -2.43 19.27 5.09
CA LYS A 169 -3.25 20.34 4.52
C LYS A 169 -2.94 20.51 3.05
N SER A 170 -3.96 20.74 2.24
CA SER A 170 -3.82 20.98 0.81
C SER A 170 -4.52 22.27 0.44
N ALA A 171 -3.78 23.20 -0.17
CA ALA A 171 -4.30 24.54 -0.46
C ALA A 171 -5.55 24.53 -1.36
N GLY A 172 -5.65 23.53 -2.25
CA GLY A 172 -6.78 23.35 -3.17
C GLY A 172 -7.98 22.60 -2.59
N ILE A 173 -7.93 22.16 -1.33
CA ILE A 173 -9.03 21.42 -0.67
C ILE A 173 -9.57 22.25 0.49
N ARG A 174 -10.87 22.54 0.46
CA ARG A 174 -11.64 23.13 1.56
C ARG A 174 -12.98 22.45 1.61
N LEU A 175 -13.23 21.68 2.66
CA LEU A 175 -14.44 20.91 2.85
C LEU A 175 -15.28 21.50 3.97
N GLU A 176 -16.58 21.60 3.72
CA GLU A 176 -17.58 21.76 4.77
C GLU A 176 -18.02 20.38 5.25
N GLN A 177 -18.24 20.23 6.56
CA GLN A 177 -18.62 18.94 7.16
C GLN A 177 -19.90 18.39 6.53
N GLN A 178 -20.89 19.26 6.31
CA GLN A 178 -22.17 18.92 5.70
C GLN A 178 -22.02 18.24 4.33
N TRP A 179 -21.05 18.65 3.51
CA TRP A 179 -20.83 18.04 2.18
C TRP A 179 -20.37 16.59 2.31
N VAL A 180 -19.57 16.30 3.34
CA VAL A 180 -19.10 14.95 3.64
C VAL A 180 -20.25 14.12 4.22
N ASP A 181 -21.08 14.68 5.09
CA ASP A 181 -22.29 14.02 5.60
C ASP A 181 -23.26 13.62 4.48
N GLU A 182 -23.54 14.54 3.56
CA GLU A 182 -24.37 14.28 2.37
C GLU A 182 -23.78 13.17 1.50
N LEU A 183 -22.45 13.14 1.34
CA LEU A 183 -21.78 12.08 0.62
C LEU A 183 -21.93 10.72 1.34
N MET A 184 -21.71 10.67 2.65
CA MET A 184 -21.86 9.43 3.43
C MET A 184 -23.30 8.88 3.31
N GLY A 185 -24.30 9.76 3.37
CA GLY A 185 -25.70 9.40 3.18
C GLY A 185 -26.01 8.87 1.78
N LYS A 186 -25.48 9.50 0.73
CA LYS A 186 -25.63 9.04 -0.67
C LYS A 186 -24.98 7.69 -0.93
N MET A 187 -23.80 7.47 -0.34
CA MET A 187 -23.07 6.22 -0.49
C MET A 187 -23.70 5.07 0.30
N ASN A 188 -24.71 5.35 1.14
CA ASN A 188 -25.37 4.37 1.99
C ASN A 188 -24.38 3.55 2.83
N LEU A 189 -23.34 4.23 3.34
CA LEU A 189 -22.32 3.59 4.16
C LEU A 189 -22.82 3.41 5.59
N LEU A 190 -22.37 2.33 6.23
CA LEU A 190 -22.75 2.02 7.59
C LEU A 190 -21.76 2.66 8.56
N PRO A 191 -22.22 3.35 9.61
CA PRO A 191 -21.34 3.82 10.68
C PRO A 191 -20.58 2.64 11.28
N TYR A 192 -19.28 2.81 11.47
CA TYR A 192 -18.43 1.87 12.17
C TYR A 192 -18.31 2.30 13.63
N GLU A 193 -18.93 1.55 14.52
CA GLU A 193 -18.74 1.74 15.95
C GLU A 193 -17.45 1.04 16.38
N TRP A 194 -16.57 1.79 17.05
CA TRP A 194 -15.38 1.22 17.66
C TRP A 194 -15.25 1.71 19.10
N HIS A 195 -14.71 0.84 19.94
CA HIS A 195 -14.32 1.22 21.29
C HIS A 195 -12.84 1.59 21.27
N PRO A 196 -12.49 2.83 21.62
CA PRO A 196 -11.11 3.25 21.63
C PRO A 196 -10.26 2.38 22.55
N LYS A 197 -9.12 1.94 22.04
CA LYS A 197 -8.04 1.40 22.88
C LYS A 197 -7.06 2.52 23.20
N GLN A 198 -6.21 2.32 24.20
CA GLN A 198 -5.11 3.23 24.45
C GLN A 198 -4.28 3.39 23.16
N PRO A 199 -3.96 4.63 22.73
CA PRO A 199 -3.04 4.85 21.62
C PRO A 199 -1.72 4.12 21.86
N ILE A 200 -1.08 3.69 20.78
CA ILE A 200 0.22 3.03 20.87
C ILE A 200 1.27 4.12 21.01
N ASP A 201 2.07 4.05 22.09
CA ASP A 201 3.17 4.99 22.29
C ASP A 201 4.23 4.79 21.20
N ALA A 202 4.64 5.89 20.56
CA ALA A 202 5.70 5.86 19.53
C ALA A 202 7.04 5.31 20.07
N LEU A 203 7.22 5.32 21.40
CA LEU A 203 8.41 4.81 22.10
C LEU A 203 8.38 3.30 22.38
N GLU A 204 7.22 2.62 22.32
CA GLU A 204 7.14 1.18 22.62
C GLU A 204 7.68 0.29 21.48
N HIS A 205 7.84 0.83 20.26
CA HIS A 205 8.37 0.06 19.12
C HIS A 205 9.91 -0.09 19.09
N HIS A 206 10.62 0.22 20.18
CA HIS A 206 12.02 -0.18 20.39
C HIS A 206 12.19 -1.59 21.00
N TYR A 207 11.14 -2.38 21.17
CA TYR A 207 11.24 -3.68 21.84
C TYR A 207 10.67 -4.85 21.05
N LEU A 208 11.50 -5.37 20.14
CA LEU A 208 11.80 -6.81 20.06
C LEU A 208 13.31 -6.94 19.79
N THR A 209 14.14 -6.55 20.76
CA THR A 209 15.54 -6.97 20.74
C THR A 209 15.60 -8.50 20.85
N PRO A 210 16.22 -9.23 19.91
CA PRO A 210 16.64 -10.59 20.18
C PRO A 210 17.50 -10.55 21.44
N LYS A 211 17.28 -11.49 22.36
CA LYS A 211 18.05 -11.63 23.60
C LYS A 211 19.53 -11.79 23.23
N ALA A 212 20.27 -10.69 23.15
CA ALA A 212 21.68 -10.70 22.81
C ALA A 212 22.44 -11.37 23.94
N ALA A 213 23.05 -12.52 23.64
CA ALA A 213 24.07 -13.10 24.48
C ALA A 213 25.17 -12.05 24.70
N VAL A 214 25.43 -11.71 25.96
CA VAL A 214 26.43 -10.73 26.36
C VAL A 214 27.82 -11.25 25.99
N PRO A 215 28.59 -10.59 25.11
CA PRO A 215 30.02 -10.80 25.04
C PRO A 215 30.68 -9.91 26.10
N ASN A 216 31.50 -10.52 26.96
CA ASN A 216 32.37 -9.81 27.89
C ASN A 216 33.30 -8.85 27.12
N ILE A 217 33.10 -7.54 27.26
CA ILE A 217 34.04 -6.54 26.76
C ILE A 217 34.87 -6.02 27.93
N VAL A 218 36.15 -6.38 27.90
CA VAL A 218 37.23 -5.81 28.72
C VAL A 218 37.38 -4.33 28.36
N LYS A 219 37.34 -3.45 29.36
CA LYS A 219 37.52 -1.99 29.21
C LYS A 219 38.95 -1.66 28.76
N PRO A 220 39.16 -0.89 27.67
CA PRO A 220 40.46 -0.31 27.39
C PRO A 220 40.69 0.97 28.22
N ASN A 221 41.92 1.07 28.72
CA ASN A 221 42.46 2.12 29.57
C ASN A 221 42.81 3.35 28.71
N ILE A 222 42.12 4.48 28.93
CA ILE A 222 42.39 5.73 28.23
C ILE A 222 43.47 6.50 29.00
N LYS A 223 44.70 6.51 28.47
CA LYS A 223 45.71 7.52 28.80
C LYS A 223 46.10 8.29 27.54
N THR A 224 46.17 9.61 27.72
CA THR A 224 46.88 10.63 26.92
C THR A 224 46.36 10.95 25.50
N LEU A 225 45.61 12.05 25.40
CA LEU A 225 45.44 12.87 24.19
C LEU A 225 46.33 14.12 24.29
N PRO A 226 47.17 14.43 23.28
CA PRO A 226 47.73 15.76 23.12
C PRO A 226 46.84 16.65 22.22
N GLN A 227 46.72 17.90 22.65
CA GLN A 227 46.11 19.04 21.94
C GLN A 227 46.89 19.47 20.67
N LYS A 228 46.22 20.33 19.87
CA LYS A 228 46.69 21.19 18.75
C LYS A 228 46.65 20.48 17.38
N VAL A 229 46.16 21.06 16.28
CA VAL A 229 46.26 22.43 15.73
C VAL A 229 45.06 22.70 14.80
N SER A 230 44.49 23.90 14.87
CA SER A 230 43.50 24.43 13.94
C SER A 230 44.14 25.03 12.68
N SER A 231 43.68 24.63 11.50
CA SER A 231 43.94 25.31 10.21
C SER A 231 42.65 25.40 9.41
N PRO A 232 42.31 26.56 8.80
CA PRO A 232 41.06 26.73 8.05
C PRO A 232 41.14 26.14 6.63
N LEU A 233 40.14 25.34 6.25
CA LEU A 233 39.95 24.79 4.91
C LEU A 233 39.56 25.88 3.90
N LYS A 234 40.36 26.01 2.84
CA LYS A 234 40.04 26.79 1.62
C LYS A 234 38.90 26.12 0.84
N ARG A 235 37.84 26.88 0.57
CA ARG A 235 36.73 26.50 -0.33
C ARG A 235 37.17 26.57 -1.80
N PRO A 236 36.89 25.56 -2.64
CA PRO A 236 37.10 25.66 -4.09
C PRO A 236 35.97 26.46 -4.74
N GLN A 237 36.33 27.36 -5.65
CA GLN A 237 35.38 28.09 -6.49
C GLN A 237 35.01 27.26 -7.72
N LEU A 238 33.70 27.15 -7.99
CA LEU A 238 33.14 26.59 -9.22
C LEU A 238 32.88 27.71 -10.24
N PRO A 239 33.18 27.51 -11.54
CA PRO A 239 32.90 28.51 -12.56
C PRO A 239 31.41 28.58 -12.90
N ALA A 240 30.93 29.81 -13.13
CA ALA A 240 29.56 30.14 -13.49
C ALA A 240 29.17 29.54 -14.86
N LEU A 241 28.23 28.60 -14.84
CA LEU A 241 27.51 28.10 -16.03
C LEU A 241 26.25 28.94 -16.24
N SER A 242 26.40 30.12 -16.82
CA SER A 242 25.29 30.85 -17.43
C SER A 242 25.74 31.37 -18.79
N LYS A 243 25.18 30.81 -19.87
CA LYS A 243 25.05 31.40 -21.23
C LYS A 243 24.73 30.43 -22.39
N PHE A 244 24.40 29.14 -22.16
CA PHE A 244 24.16 28.20 -23.28
C PHE A 244 22.75 27.61 -23.43
N TRP A 245 21.75 28.04 -22.65
CA TRP A 245 20.39 27.47 -22.71
C TRP A 245 19.37 28.08 -23.70
N PRO A 246 19.48 29.32 -24.23
CA PRO A 246 18.37 29.88 -25.02
C PRO A 246 18.31 29.40 -26.48
N VAL A 247 19.34 28.73 -27.01
CA VAL A 247 19.37 28.30 -28.43
C VAL A 247 18.70 26.93 -28.65
N VAL A 248 18.73 26.05 -27.64
CA VAL A 248 18.11 24.71 -27.74
C VAL A 248 16.57 24.77 -27.63
N PHE A 249 16.04 25.76 -26.90
CA PHE A 249 14.59 25.89 -26.69
C PHE A 249 13.83 26.47 -27.90
N LEU A 250 14.49 27.25 -28.77
CA LEU A 250 13.84 27.84 -29.94
C LEU A 250 13.72 26.86 -31.12
N ALA A 251 14.62 25.88 -31.23
CA ALA A 251 14.59 24.86 -32.29
C ALA A 251 13.48 23.80 -32.06
N LEU A 252 13.04 23.59 -30.82
CA LEU A 252 12.01 22.60 -30.47
C LEU A 252 10.58 23.10 -30.70
N LEU A 253 10.36 24.41 -30.86
CA LEU A 253 9.04 25.01 -31.07
C LEU A 253 8.63 25.09 -32.55
N LEU A 254 9.54 24.90 -33.51
CA LEU A 254 9.25 25.03 -34.94
C LEU A 254 8.90 23.70 -35.65
N PHE A 255 8.86 22.57 -34.94
CA PHE A 255 8.67 21.23 -35.54
C PHE A 255 7.46 20.43 -35.04
N ILE A 256 6.44 21.07 -34.44
CA ILE A 256 5.22 20.40 -33.94
C ILE A 256 3.87 20.85 -34.57
N PRO A 257 3.76 21.37 -35.82
CA PRO A 257 2.43 21.48 -36.45
C PRO A 257 1.93 20.17 -37.09
N SER A 258 2.82 19.36 -37.68
CA SER A 258 2.41 18.23 -38.55
C SER A 258 1.99 16.96 -37.80
N ALA A 259 2.42 16.79 -36.55
CA ALA A 259 2.05 15.64 -35.71
C ALA A 259 0.63 15.77 -35.14
N TRP A 260 0.19 17.00 -34.86
CA TRP A 260 -1.12 17.27 -34.26
C TRP A 260 -2.28 17.05 -35.22
N GLN A 261 -2.07 17.34 -36.51
CA GLN A 261 -3.08 17.16 -37.55
C GLN A 261 -3.42 15.67 -37.78
N LYS A 262 -2.41 14.79 -37.75
CA LYS A 262 -2.60 13.33 -37.87
C LYS A 262 -3.38 12.72 -36.71
N ILE A 263 -3.27 13.29 -35.51
CA ILE A 263 -3.99 12.81 -34.31
C ILE A 263 -5.48 13.18 -34.40
N ASN A 264 -5.80 14.39 -34.88
CA ASN A 264 -7.19 14.82 -35.08
C ASN A 264 -7.91 14.00 -36.17
N ASP A 265 -7.22 13.65 -37.26
CA ASP A 265 -7.81 12.82 -38.32
C ASP A 265 -8.11 11.40 -37.82
N ALA A 266 -7.26 10.84 -36.96
CA ALA A 266 -7.46 9.53 -36.35
C ALA A 266 -8.68 9.53 -35.40
N PHE A 267 -8.86 10.60 -34.60
CA PHE A 267 -10.01 10.75 -33.71
C PHE A 267 -11.34 10.89 -34.47
N THR A 268 -11.32 11.60 -35.60
CA THR A 268 -12.52 11.82 -36.42
C THR A 268 -12.98 10.53 -37.10
N LYS A 269 -12.03 9.70 -37.58
CA LYS A 269 -12.33 8.35 -38.12
C LYS A 269 -12.87 7.38 -37.06
N MET A 270 -12.41 7.48 -35.82
CA MET A 270 -12.94 6.64 -34.72
C MET A 270 -14.39 6.99 -34.39
N LYS A 271 -14.76 8.28 -34.32
CA LYS A 271 -16.15 8.69 -34.07
C LYS A 271 -17.13 8.26 -35.17
N ALA A 272 -16.70 8.29 -36.43
CA ALA A 272 -17.52 7.83 -37.55
C ALA A 272 -17.81 6.32 -37.51
N LYS A 273 -16.91 5.51 -36.94
CA LYS A 273 -17.07 4.05 -36.83
C LYS A 273 -17.98 3.63 -35.67
N THR A 274 -18.17 4.48 -34.66
CA THR A 274 -19.05 4.19 -33.52
C THR A 274 -20.52 4.55 -33.80
N SER A 275 -20.80 5.41 -34.77
CA SER A 275 -22.17 5.81 -35.13
C SER A 275 -22.88 4.87 -36.11
N SER A 276 -22.23 3.82 -36.64
CA SER A 276 -22.88 2.88 -37.59
C SER A 276 -23.36 1.56 -36.98
N ASN A 277 -23.21 1.33 -35.67
CA ASN A 277 -23.48 0.01 -35.06
C ASN A 277 -24.73 -0.07 -34.17
N ASN A 278 -25.57 0.96 -34.12
CA ASN A 278 -26.85 0.91 -33.41
C ASN A 278 -28.02 1.15 -34.36
N ALA A 279 -28.32 0.17 -35.21
CA ALA A 279 -29.60 0.04 -35.90
C ALA A 279 -29.80 -1.40 -36.40
N SER A 280 -30.38 -2.27 -35.56
CA SER A 280 -31.28 -3.35 -35.99
C SER A 280 -31.79 -4.14 -34.77
N GLU A 281 -33.08 -3.96 -34.47
CA GLU A 281 -33.93 -4.97 -33.82
C GLU A 281 -34.02 -6.23 -34.69
N GLN A 282 -33.97 -7.43 -34.11
CA GLN A 282 -34.96 -8.50 -34.33
C GLN A 282 -34.61 -9.85 -33.64
N THR A 283 -35.60 -10.35 -32.89
CA THR A 283 -36.05 -11.75 -32.69
C THR A 283 -35.05 -12.90 -32.45
N TYR A 284 -35.22 -13.58 -31.31
CA TYR A 284 -34.73 -14.94 -31.05
C TYR A 284 -35.75 -16.00 -31.52
N PRO A 285 -35.25 -17.16 -31.97
CA PRO A 285 -35.80 -18.41 -31.48
C PRO A 285 -34.73 -19.39 -30.96
N THR A 286 -35.23 -20.28 -30.11
CA THR A 286 -34.60 -21.42 -29.44
C THR A 286 -34.15 -22.55 -30.36
N ALA A 287 -33.06 -23.22 -29.94
CA ALA A 287 -32.90 -24.68 -29.75
C ALA A 287 -31.63 -25.28 -30.37
N ALA A 288 -30.91 -26.01 -29.51
CA ALA A 288 -30.08 -27.21 -29.67
C ALA A 288 -29.42 -27.59 -31.01
N ASP A 289 -28.21 -28.12 -30.83
CA ASP A 289 -27.40 -28.97 -31.72
C ASP A 289 -26.78 -28.34 -32.97
N GLU A 290 -25.47 -28.07 -32.93
CA GLU A 290 -24.52 -28.76 -33.82
C GLU A 290 -23.04 -28.61 -33.43
N MET A 291 -22.42 -29.78 -33.41
CA MET A 291 -21.04 -30.22 -33.35
C MET A 291 -19.89 -29.31 -33.87
N SER A 292 -18.81 -29.34 -33.07
CA SER A 292 -17.40 -29.68 -33.41
C SER A 292 -16.68 -28.95 -34.56
N ARG A 293 -15.53 -28.33 -34.21
CA ARG A 293 -14.16 -28.54 -34.76
C ARG A 293 -13.29 -27.34 -34.38
N THR A 294 -12.35 -27.53 -33.45
CA THR A 294 -10.90 -27.54 -33.68
C THR A 294 -10.35 -26.34 -34.46
N GLU A 295 -9.56 -25.49 -33.80
CA GLU A 295 -8.20 -25.21 -34.28
C GLU A 295 -7.31 -24.61 -33.19
N THR A 296 -6.24 -25.36 -32.93
CA THR A 296 -5.12 -25.06 -32.05
C THR A 296 -4.14 -24.18 -32.81
N ALA A 297 -3.93 -22.95 -32.36
CA ALA A 297 -2.82 -22.12 -32.85
C ALA A 297 -1.83 -21.86 -31.71
N ALA A 298 -0.72 -22.58 -31.79
CA ALA A 298 0.45 -22.43 -30.94
C ALA A 298 1.08 -21.04 -31.14
N ILE A 299 1.28 -20.31 -30.05
CA ILE A 299 2.15 -19.13 -30.01
C ILE A 299 3.47 -19.59 -29.40
N ALA A 300 4.53 -19.54 -30.20
CA ALA A 300 5.90 -19.81 -29.80
C ALA A 300 6.38 -18.76 -28.79
N GLU A 301 6.75 -19.21 -27.59
CA GLU A 301 7.47 -18.40 -26.61
C GLU A 301 8.92 -18.18 -27.06
N GLN A 302 9.34 -16.92 -27.17
CA GLN A 302 10.75 -16.55 -27.19
C GLN A 302 11.26 -16.37 -25.74
N PRO A 303 12.44 -16.90 -25.38
CA PRO A 303 12.94 -16.77 -24.03
C PRO A 303 13.37 -15.32 -23.73
N ARG A 304 12.77 -14.76 -22.67
CA ARG A 304 13.13 -13.46 -22.11
C ARG A 304 14.45 -13.60 -21.34
N ALA A 305 15.48 -12.89 -21.77
CA ALA A 305 16.77 -12.84 -21.08
C ALA A 305 16.64 -12.15 -19.71
N GLU A 306 17.01 -12.87 -18.65
CA GLU A 306 17.16 -12.31 -17.30
C GLU A 306 18.44 -11.46 -17.21
N PRO A 307 18.41 -10.25 -16.61
CA PRO A 307 19.61 -9.50 -16.32
C PRO A 307 20.35 -10.12 -15.12
N LYS A 308 21.55 -10.65 -15.37
CA LYS A 308 22.51 -11.09 -14.35
C LYS A 308 23.03 -9.88 -13.56
N TRP A 309 22.77 -9.86 -12.25
CA TRP A 309 23.45 -8.97 -11.31
C TRP A 309 24.76 -9.61 -10.80
N PRO A 310 25.81 -8.81 -10.53
CA PRO A 310 27.12 -9.35 -10.20
C PRO A 310 27.18 -9.91 -8.77
N GLU A 311 27.44 -11.21 -8.64
CA GLU A 311 27.89 -11.83 -7.39
C GLU A 311 29.24 -11.23 -6.98
N GLN A 312 29.24 -10.45 -5.90
CA GLN A 312 30.49 -10.07 -5.25
C GLN A 312 30.95 -11.19 -4.33
N LYS A 313 32.12 -11.73 -4.70
CA LYS A 313 32.96 -12.64 -3.95
C LYS A 313 33.23 -12.12 -2.53
N LEU A 314 32.83 -12.89 -1.53
CA LEU A 314 33.53 -12.92 -0.24
C LEU A 314 34.03 -14.35 0.00
N ALA A 315 35.35 -14.50 -0.12
CA ALA A 315 36.11 -15.72 0.17
C ALA A 315 35.80 -16.21 1.60
N GLN A 316 35.53 -17.50 1.80
CA GLN A 316 36.53 -18.53 2.08
C GLN A 316 37.70 -18.04 2.94
N GLN A 317 37.64 -18.30 4.25
CA GLN A 317 38.79 -18.60 5.10
C GLN A 317 38.31 -19.27 6.40
N ILE A 318 38.20 -20.60 6.42
CA ILE A 318 38.35 -21.39 7.66
C ILE A 318 39.05 -22.71 7.28
N HIS A 319 40.26 -22.91 7.81
CA HIS A 319 40.94 -24.22 7.87
C HIS A 319 40.72 -24.84 9.27
N PRO A 320 40.85 -26.18 9.41
CA PRO A 320 40.18 -26.97 10.45
C PRO A 320 41.05 -27.28 11.67
N SER A 321 40.49 -27.07 12.86
CA SER A 321 40.84 -27.68 14.15
C SER A 321 39.69 -27.30 15.09
N GLU A 322 38.99 -28.17 15.82
CA GLU A 322 39.41 -29.34 16.57
C GLU A 322 38.26 -30.34 16.68
N ARG A 323 38.66 -31.59 16.88
CA ARG A 323 37.82 -32.76 17.09
C ARG A 323 37.39 -32.85 18.56
N ASP A 324 36.19 -33.41 18.73
CA ASP A 324 35.74 -34.22 19.88
C ASP A 324 35.48 -33.54 21.23
N LYS A 325 34.18 -33.50 21.58
CA LYS A 325 33.56 -34.22 22.72
C LYS A 325 32.32 -33.47 23.22
N LYS A 326 31.13 -34.00 22.91
CA LYS A 326 30.04 -34.30 23.88
C LYS A 326 28.69 -34.48 23.17
N GLY A 327 28.15 -35.68 23.30
CA GLY A 327 26.74 -35.94 23.58
C GLY A 327 25.72 -35.62 22.49
N ASN A 328 25.47 -36.60 21.61
CA ASN A 328 24.21 -36.69 20.88
C ASN A 328 23.06 -36.89 21.88
N GLN A 329 22.17 -35.91 22.00
CA GLN A 329 20.77 -36.15 22.36
C GLN A 329 19.94 -35.91 21.10
N TYR A 330 19.33 -37.00 20.61
CA TYR A 330 18.34 -36.98 19.56
C TYR A 330 17.14 -36.14 20.01
N PHE A 331 16.83 -35.07 19.29
CA PHE A 331 15.50 -34.48 19.29
C PHE A 331 14.71 -35.17 18.18
N GLU A 332 13.67 -35.91 18.57
CA GLU A 332 12.65 -36.41 17.66
C GLU A 332 11.93 -35.22 17.01
N GLN A 333 11.91 -35.19 15.68
CA GLN A 333 11.01 -34.34 14.91
C GLN A 333 9.58 -34.84 15.10
N PRO A 334 8.57 -33.95 15.29
CA PRO A 334 7.18 -34.40 15.23
C PRO A 334 6.86 -34.87 13.80
N GLU A 335 6.30 -36.08 13.72
CA GLU A 335 5.78 -36.68 12.49
C GLU A 335 4.78 -35.72 11.82
N ALA A 336 4.97 -35.51 10.52
CA ALA A 336 3.98 -34.83 9.69
C ALA A 336 2.67 -35.64 9.69
N GLU A 337 1.57 -34.98 10.06
CA GLU A 337 0.23 -35.57 10.06
C GLU A 337 -0.10 -36.12 8.65
N LYS A 338 -0.43 -37.41 8.61
CA LYS A 338 -0.94 -38.07 7.40
C LYS A 338 -2.28 -37.44 7.00
N PRO A 339 -2.54 -37.22 5.70
CA PRO A 339 -3.82 -36.69 5.24
C PRO A 339 -4.96 -37.62 5.66
N MET A 340 -6.03 -37.04 6.25
CA MET A 340 -7.23 -37.76 6.65
C MET A 340 -7.79 -38.56 5.48
N THR A 341 -8.10 -39.83 5.73
CA THR A 341 -8.76 -40.68 4.74
C THR A 341 -10.18 -40.19 4.48
N ALA A 342 -10.71 -40.43 3.27
CA ALA A 342 -12.05 -40.01 2.89
C ALA A 342 -13.15 -40.48 3.87
N ALA A 343 -12.95 -41.63 4.53
CA ALA A 343 -13.86 -42.15 5.54
C ALA A 343 -13.86 -41.36 6.87
N GLN A 344 -12.75 -40.69 7.20
CA GLN A 344 -12.64 -39.83 8.39
C GLN A 344 -13.20 -38.43 8.12
N SER A 345 -13.12 -37.96 6.87
CA SER A 345 -13.76 -36.70 6.43
C SER A 345 -15.30 -36.78 6.54
N VAL A 346 -15.89 -37.89 6.12
CA VAL A 346 -17.36 -38.09 6.19
C VAL A 346 -17.87 -38.13 7.64
N LYS A 347 -17.13 -38.78 8.55
CA LYS A 347 -17.50 -38.80 9.98
C LYS A 347 -17.35 -37.44 10.66
N ALA A 348 -16.38 -36.63 10.22
CA ALA A 348 -16.22 -35.26 10.73
C ALA A 348 -17.36 -34.35 10.26
N SER A 349 -17.82 -34.48 9.01
CA SER A 349 -18.96 -33.71 8.49
C SER A 349 -20.29 -34.11 9.13
N GLU A 350 -20.52 -35.40 9.43
CA GLU A 350 -21.73 -35.86 10.12
C GLU A 350 -21.80 -35.32 11.57
N ASN A 351 -20.66 -35.24 12.27
CA ASN A 351 -20.62 -34.67 13.62
C ASN A 351 -20.86 -33.16 13.64
N GLN A 352 -20.36 -32.41 12.65
CA GLN A 352 -20.64 -30.97 12.54
C GLN A 352 -22.12 -30.70 12.26
N GLN A 353 -22.73 -31.49 11.37
CA GLN A 353 -24.14 -31.33 11.03
C GLN A 353 -25.07 -31.66 12.21
N ASN A 354 -24.71 -32.65 13.03
CA ASN A 354 -25.44 -32.96 14.25
C ASN A 354 -25.32 -31.87 15.33
N GLN A 355 -24.14 -31.26 15.48
CA GLN A 355 -23.97 -30.12 16.41
C GLN A 355 -24.78 -28.90 15.97
N GLN A 356 -24.81 -28.61 14.66
CA GLN A 356 -25.56 -27.48 14.12
C GLN A 356 -27.08 -27.69 14.27
N ASN A 357 -27.56 -28.93 14.12
CA ASN A 357 -28.96 -29.27 14.36
C ASN A 357 -29.36 -29.15 15.85
N GLN A 358 -28.49 -29.51 16.79
CA GLN A 358 -28.76 -29.33 18.22
C GLN A 358 -28.81 -27.85 18.61
N GLN A 359 -27.93 -27.03 18.02
CA GLN A 359 -27.87 -25.59 18.29
C GLN A 359 -29.12 -24.87 17.73
N ASN A 360 -29.60 -25.29 16.55
CA ASN A 360 -30.85 -24.77 15.99
C ASN A 360 -32.09 -25.17 16.80
N GLN A 361 -32.11 -26.35 17.43
CA GLN A 361 -33.20 -26.76 18.32
C GLN A 361 -33.21 -25.96 19.63
N GLN A 362 -32.04 -25.63 20.19
CA GLN A 362 -31.95 -24.79 21.38
C GLN A 362 -32.42 -23.35 21.11
N ASN A 363 -32.14 -22.81 19.92
CA ASN A 363 -32.59 -21.47 19.53
C ASN A 363 -34.09 -21.37 19.22
N GLN A 364 -34.81 -22.49 19.09
CA GLN A 364 -36.27 -22.50 18.90
C GLN A 364 -37.04 -22.64 20.22
N GLN A 365 -36.34 -22.90 21.34
CA GLN A 365 -36.94 -23.05 22.67
C GLN A 365 -36.78 -21.81 23.57
N ASN A 366 -36.03 -20.81 23.11
CA ASN A 366 -35.89 -19.48 23.71
C ASN A 366 -36.55 -18.44 22.80
#